data_AF-A0AA43QPK3-F1
#
_entry.id   AF-A0AA43QPK3-F1
#
_cell.length_a   1.000
_cell.length_b   1.000
_cell.length_c   1.000
_cell.angle_alpha   90.00
_cell.angle_beta   90.00
_cell.angle_gamma   90.00
#
_symmetry.space_group_name_H-M   'P 1'
#
loop_
_entity.id
_entity.type
_entity.pdbx_description
1 polymer ?
#
loop_
_entity_poly.entity_id
_entity_poly.type
_entity_poly.pdbx_seq_one_letter_code
_entity_poly.pdbx_strand_id
1 'polypeptide(L)'
;MPVSTVSVTEDGTAAVAEGAKLEESYMRNSLMHSLLADSTPSQPTHTQRTELARRELEVDKVLLQLINVECREGEERGMKALELVNLLSDANGRMVEAAGKVAARYGHTVLGEKIAELAERRLLGEGEEVE
;
A
#
# COMPACT_ATOMS: atom_id res chain seq x y z
N MET A 1 20.95 0.20 -29.49
CA MET A 1 20.15 -0.89 -28.92
C MET A 1 18.69 -0.56 -29.18
N PRO A 2 17.93 -1.40 -29.92
CA PRO A 2 16.51 -1.15 -30.13
C PRO A 2 15.75 -1.52 -28.86
N VAL A 3 15.05 -0.54 -28.29
CA VAL A 3 14.09 -0.76 -27.20
C VAL A 3 12.94 -1.57 -27.79
N SER A 4 12.73 -2.78 -27.25
CA SER A 4 11.57 -3.60 -27.61
C SER A 4 10.31 -2.81 -27.28
N THR A 5 9.56 -2.45 -28.32
CA THR A 5 8.22 -1.92 -28.20
C THR A 5 7.34 -3.06 -27.69
N VAL A 6 7.10 -3.07 -26.36
CA VAL A 6 5.96 -3.76 -25.79
C VAL A 6 4.72 -3.18 -26.50
N SER A 7 3.93 -4.06 -27.10
CA SER A 7 2.65 -3.73 -27.72
C SER A 7 1.67 -3.26 -26.64
N VAL A 8 1.72 -1.97 -26.31
CA VAL A 8 0.79 -1.36 -25.36
C VAL A 8 -0.55 -1.16 -26.07
N THR A 9 -1.56 -1.92 -25.65
CA THR A 9 -2.97 -1.68 -26.00
C THR A 9 -3.46 -0.39 -25.32
N GLU A 10 -4.49 0.27 -25.86
CA GLU A 10 -5.06 1.49 -25.24
C GLU A 10 -5.44 1.28 -23.75
N ASP A 11 -5.85 0.06 -23.40
CA ASP A 11 -6.17 -0.37 -22.03
C ASP A 11 -4.93 -0.39 -21.10
N GLY A 12 -3.78 -0.84 -21.60
CA GLY A 12 -2.51 -0.82 -20.86
C GLY A 12 -1.98 0.59 -20.60
N THR A 13 -2.21 1.54 -21.52
CA THR A 13 -1.80 2.94 -21.31
C THR A 13 -2.63 3.62 -20.22
N ALA A 14 -3.92 3.31 -20.14
CA ALA A 14 -4.81 3.84 -19.12
C ALA A 14 -4.45 3.32 -17.72
N ALA A 15 -4.14 2.03 -17.59
CA ALA A 15 -3.70 1.43 -16.33
C ALA A 15 -2.39 2.03 -15.81
N VAL A 16 -1.41 2.25 -16.69
CA VAL A 16 -0.13 2.91 -16.33
C VAL A 16 -0.36 4.36 -15.90
N ALA A 17 -1.26 5.09 -16.56
CA ALA A 17 -1.59 6.46 -16.18
C ALA A 17 -2.37 6.54 -14.85
N GLU A 18 -3.21 5.55 -14.55
CA GLU A 18 -3.90 5.39 -13.26
C GLU A 18 -2.88 5.09 -12.14
N GLY A 19 -1.97 4.15 -12.37
CA GLY A 19 -0.86 3.84 -11.46
C GLY A 19 0.00 5.06 -11.16
N ALA A 20 0.43 5.81 -12.17
CA ALA A 20 1.26 7.00 -11.99
C ALA A 20 0.55 8.10 -11.14
N LYS A 21 -0.76 8.29 -11.31
CA LYS A 21 -1.55 9.23 -10.50
C LYS A 21 -1.66 8.76 -9.05
N LEU A 22 -1.81 7.46 -8.83
CA LEU A 22 -1.87 6.88 -7.49
C LEU A 22 -0.49 6.94 -6.80
N GLU A 23 0.60 6.71 -7.52
CA GLU A 23 1.97 6.86 -7.00
C GLU A 23 2.26 8.31 -6.61
N GLU A 24 1.87 9.30 -7.43
CA GLU A 24 1.94 10.73 -7.07
C GLU A 24 1.13 11.02 -5.80
N SER A 25 -0.11 10.53 -5.73
CA SER A 25 -0.97 10.71 -4.57
C SER A 25 -0.38 10.07 -3.32
N TYR A 26 0.24 8.89 -3.44
CA TYR A 26 0.91 8.21 -2.33
C TYR A 26 2.09 9.03 -1.83
N MET A 27 2.99 9.45 -2.71
CA MET A 27 4.15 10.28 -2.36
C MET A 27 3.72 11.57 -1.66
N ARG A 28 2.70 12.26 -2.20
CA ARG A 28 2.17 13.49 -1.61
C ARG A 28 1.57 13.24 -0.23
N ASN A 29 0.73 12.22 -0.05
CA ASN A 29 0.10 11.94 1.24
C ASN A 29 1.11 11.45 2.28
N SER A 30 2.07 10.62 1.88
CA SER A 30 3.16 10.15 2.74
C SER A 30 4.00 11.32 3.25
N LEU A 31 4.43 12.23 2.35
CA LEU A 31 5.18 13.43 2.75
C LEU A 31 4.38 14.31 3.72
N MET A 32 3.10 14.53 3.45
CA MET A 32 2.24 15.34 4.33
C MET A 32 2.02 14.69 5.70
N HIS A 33 1.90 13.36 5.75
CA HIS A 33 1.84 12.60 6.99
C HIS A 33 3.14 12.73 7.78
N SER A 34 4.31 12.55 7.15
CA SER A 34 5.60 12.72 7.82
C SER A 34 5.79 14.13 8.39
N LEU A 35 5.48 15.17 7.60
CA LEU A 35 5.55 16.56 8.06
C LEU A 35 4.60 16.84 9.24
N LEU A 36 3.40 16.26 9.21
CA LEU A 36 2.43 16.39 10.31
C LEU A 36 2.93 15.65 11.57
N ALA A 37 3.47 14.46 11.42
CA ALA A 37 4.05 13.68 12.52
C ALA A 37 5.22 14.42 13.17
N ASP A 38 6.14 14.96 12.36
CA ASP A 38 7.31 15.71 12.84
C ASP A 38 6.94 17.02 13.55
N SER A 39 5.87 17.68 13.09
CA SER A 39 5.38 18.91 13.73
C SER A 39 4.47 18.65 14.94
N THR A 40 4.09 17.40 15.19
CA THR A 40 3.24 17.02 16.32
C THR A 40 4.08 16.98 17.60
N PRO A 41 3.68 17.69 18.68
CA PRO A 41 4.44 17.68 19.93
C PRO A 41 4.36 16.31 20.62
N SER A 42 5.29 16.03 21.53
CA SER A 42 5.34 14.76 22.29
C SER A 42 4.07 14.44 23.09
N GLN A 43 3.30 15.47 23.47
CA GLN A 43 1.98 15.34 24.08
C GLN A 43 0.92 15.99 23.18
N PRO A 44 0.48 15.29 22.12
CA PRO A 44 -0.50 15.85 21.19
C PRO A 44 -1.86 16.01 21.85
N THR A 45 -2.60 17.03 21.43
CA THR A 45 -4.03 17.17 21.73
C THR A 45 -4.84 16.06 21.05
N HIS A 46 -6.07 15.82 21.51
CA HIS A 46 -6.95 14.83 20.89
C HIS A 46 -7.21 15.12 19.40
N THR A 47 -7.34 16.40 19.04
CA THR A 47 -7.51 16.86 17.66
C THR A 47 -6.29 16.53 16.81
N GLN A 48 -5.07 16.78 17.30
CA GLN A 48 -3.84 16.45 16.57
C GLN A 48 -3.68 14.94 16.36
N ARG A 49 -3.98 14.12 17.38
CA ARG A 49 -3.97 12.65 17.23
C ARG A 49 -4.98 12.18 16.18
N THR A 50 -6.17 12.75 16.19
CA THR A 50 -7.23 12.41 15.23
C THR A 50 -6.84 12.81 13.81
N GLU A 51 -6.21 13.98 13.64
CA GLU A 51 -5.74 14.45 12.33
C GLU A 51 -4.63 13.54 11.78
N LEU A 52 -3.67 13.16 12.62
CA LEU A 52 -2.58 12.26 12.26
C LEU A 52 -3.12 10.89 11.83
N ALA A 53 -3.99 10.28 12.64
CA ALA A 53 -4.64 9.01 12.31
C ALA A 53 -5.49 9.09 11.03
N ARG A 54 -6.14 10.22 10.78
CA ARG A 54 -6.88 10.44 9.53
C ARG A 54 -5.93 10.45 8.32
N ARG A 55 -4.77 11.11 8.44
CA ARG A 55 -3.78 11.15 7.36
C ARG A 55 -3.15 9.79 7.11
N GLU A 56 -2.83 9.02 8.13
CA GLU A 56 -2.40 7.62 7.98
C GLU A 56 -3.42 6.81 7.18
N LEU A 57 -4.71 6.93 7.53
CA LEU A 57 -5.77 6.24 6.83
C LEU A 57 -5.91 6.69 5.36
N GLU A 58 -5.62 7.96 5.05
CA GLU A 58 -5.58 8.44 3.67
C GLU A 58 -4.41 7.82 2.87
N VAL A 59 -3.23 7.65 3.49
CA VAL A 59 -2.09 6.95 2.89
C VAL A 59 -2.44 5.49 2.60
N ASP A 60 -2.96 4.76 3.61
CA ASP A 60 -3.32 3.34 3.48
C ASP A 60 -4.37 3.10 2.37
N LYS A 61 -5.32 4.03 2.21
CA LYS A 61 -6.31 3.96 1.12
C LYS A 61 -5.66 4.04 -0.26
N VAL A 62 -4.69 4.91 -0.46
CA VAL A 62 -3.98 5.02 -1.74
C VAL A 62 -3.15 3.77 -2.00
N LEU A 63 -2.50 3.22 -0.97
CA LEU A 63 -1.79 1.94 -1.08
C LEU A 63 -2.73 0.80 -1.48
N LEU A 64 -3.92 0.69 -0.89
CA LEU A 64 -4.92 -0.31 -1.31
C LEU A 64 -5.34 -0.16 -2.77
N GLN A 65 -5.45 1.08 -3.27
CA GLN A 65 -5.74 1.34 -4.68
C GLN A 65 -4.58 0.88 -5.57
N LEU A 66 -3.33 1.16 -5.19
CA LEU A 66 -2.14 0.68 -5.90
C LEU A 66 -2.07 -0.85 -5.93
N ILE A 67 -2.30 -1.51 -4.78
CA ILE A 67 -2.36 -2.98 -4.69
C ILE A 67 -3.43 -3.54 -5.64
N ASN A 68 -4.59 -2.88 -5.72
CA ASN A 68 -5.64 -3.29 -6.66
C ASN A 68 -5.19 -3.22 -8.12
N VAL A 69 -4.52 -2.12 -8.51
CA VAL A 69 -3.99 -1.96 -9.87
C VAL A 69 -2.95 -3.03 -10.20
N GLU A 70 -1.98 -3.28 -9.30
CA GLU A 70 -0.95 -4.29 -9.53
C GLU A 70 -1.53 -5.71 -9.58
N CYS A 71 -2.49 -6.05 -8.69
CA CYS A 71 -3.18 -7.34 -8.74
C CYS A 71 -4.01 -7.54 -10.02
N ARG A 72 -4.52 -6.45 -10.61
CA ARG A 72 -5.26 -6.47 -11.88
C ARG A 72 -4.36 -6.76 -13.08
N GLU A 73 -3.09 -6.33 -13.04
CA GLU A 73 -2.14 -6.49 -14.15
C GLU A 73 -1.60 -7.92 -14.30
N GLY A 74 -1.67 -8.75 -13.26
CA GLY A 74 -1.36 -10.19 -13.33
C GLY A 74 -0.41 -10.67 -12.22
N GLU A 75 -0.14 -11.98 -12.21
CA GLU A 75 0.59 -12.65 -11.12
C GLU A 75 2.08 -12.26 -11.07
N GLU A 76 2.66 -11.89 -12.21
CA GLU A 76 4.04 -11.37 -12.32
C GLU A 76 4.26 -10.09 -11.49
N ARG A 77 3.19 -9.33 -11.20
CA ARG A 77 3.24 -8.14 -10.34
C ARG A 77 3.05 -8.46 -8.85
N GLY A 78 2.84 -9.73 -8.49
CA GLY A 78 2.56 -10.14 -7.12
C GLY A 78 3.64 -9.72 -6.12
N MET A 79 4.91 -9.66 -6.53
CA MET A 79 5.98 -9.18 -5.67
C MET A 79 5.86 -7.68 -5.35
N LYS A 80 5.57 -6.84 -6.35
CA LYS A 80 5.32 -5.40 -6.13
C LYS A 80 4.08 -5.19 -5.26
N ALA A 81 3.02 -5.97 -5.46
CA ALA A 81 1.83 -5.91 -4.61
C ALA A 81 2.16 -6.23 -3.13
N LEU A 82 3.01 -7.22 -2.86
CA LEU A 82 3.45 -7.55 -1.49
C LEU A 82 4.30 -6.43 -0.87
N GLU A 83 5.18 -5.79 -1.65
CA GLU A 83 5.95 -4.63 -1.18
C GLU A 83 5.03 -3.47 -0.79
N LEU A 84 3.99 -3.19 -1.58
CA LEU A 84 2.99 -2.18 -1.25
C LEU A 84 2.21 -2.51 0.02
N VAL A 85 1.92 -3.80 0.29
CA VAL A 85 1.30 -4.23 1.55
C VAL A 85 2.20 -3.97 2.75
N ASN A 86 3.53 -4.16 2.61
CA ASN A 86 4.48 -3.88 3.69
C ASN A 86 4.51 -2.40 4.08
N LEU A 87 4.17 -1.49 3.15
CA LEU A 87 4.11 -0.05 3.41
C LEU A 87 2.85 0.39 4.16
N LEU A 88 1.85 -0.48 4.32
CA LEU A 88 0.64 -0.15 5.08
C LEU A 88 0.98 0.06 6.55
N SER A 89 0.57 1.19 7.11
CA SER A 89 0.67 1.46 8.56
C SER A 89 -0.22 0.50 9.33
N ASP A 90 -1.45 0.28 8.84
CA ASP A 90 -2.37 -0.75 9.32
C ASP A 90 -2.60 -0.73 10.85
N ALA A 91 -2.84 0.46 11.41
CA ALA A 91 -2.93 0.68 12.86
C ALA A 91 -3.94 -0.21 13.60
N ASN A 92 -4.86 -0.88 12.89
CA ASN A 92 -5.89 -1.75 13.46
C ASN A 92 -6.07 -3.10 12.72
N GLY A 93 -5.14 -3.49 11.85
CA GLY A 93 -5.22 -4.77 11.12
C GLY A 93 -6.15 -4.79 9.90
N ARG A 94 -6.99 -3.76 9.72
CA ARG A 94 -8.05 -3.78 8.69
C ARG A 94 -7.53 -3.54 7.28
N MET A 95 -6.41 -2.83 7.12
CA MET A 95 -5.86 -2.51 5.81
C MET A 95 -5.17 -3.72 5.21
N VAL A 96 -4.42 -4.47 6.01
CA VAL A 96 -3.80 -5.73 5.57
C VAL A 96 -4.87 -6.79 5.26
N GLU A 97 -5.94 -6.89 6.07
CA GLU A 97 -7.08 -7.76 5.76
C GLU A 97 -7.75 -7.37 4.42
N ALA A 98 -7.93 -6.06 4.17
CA ALA A 98 -8.47 -5.57 2.92
C ALA A 98 -7.56 -5.90 1.72
N ALA A 99 -6.23 -5.81 1.88
CA ALA A 99 -5.28 -6.20 0.84
C ALA A 99 -5.38 -7.70 0.52
N GLY A 100 -5.54 -8.56 1.53
CA GLY A 100 -5.77 -9.99 1.34
C GLY A 100 -7.04 -10.27 0.53
N LYS A 101 -8.14 -9.53 0.81
CA LYS A 101 -9.38 -9.60 0.02
C LYS A 101 -9.18 -9.16 -1.43
N VAL A 102 -8.34 -8.14 -1.67
CA VAL A 102 -7.99 -7.71 -3.02
C VAL A 102 -7.22 -8.81 -3.75
N ALA A 103 -6.18 -9.40 -3.14
CA ALA A 103 -5.42 -10.50 -3.75
C ALA A 103 -6.32 -11.71 -4.09
N ALA A 104 -7.18 -12.12 -3.15
CA ALA A 104 -8.13 -13.22 -3.34
C ALA A 104 -9.11 -12.97 -4.50
N ARG A 105 -9.54 -11.71 -4.70
CA ARG A 105 -10.45 -11.33 -5.81
C ARG A 105 -9.87 -11.63 -7.19
N TYR A 106 -8.55 -11.53 -7.35
CA TYR A 106 -7.86 -11.76 -8.63
C TYR A 106 -7.24 -13.16 -8.74
N GLY A 107 -7.44 -14.03 -7.74
CA GLY A 107 -6.93 -15.41 -7.76
C GLY A 107 -5.45 -15.56 -7.37
N HIS A 108 -4.82 -14.52 -6.83
CA HIS A 108 -3.42 -14.54 -6.38
C HIS A 108 -3.29 -15.25 -5.03
N THR A 109 -3.42 -16.57 -5.02
CA THR A 109 -3.43 -17.41 -3.80
C THR A 109 -2.14 -17.30 -3.00
N VAL A 110 -0.98 -17.42 -3.64
CA VAL A 110 0.35 -17.29 -2.99
C VAL A 110 0.55 -15.91 -2.38
N LEU A 111 0.09 -14.85 -3.06
CA LEU A 111 0.13 -13.49 -2.51
C LEU A 111 -0.79 -13.37 -1.30
N GLY A 112 -2.01 -13.91 -1.37
CA GLY A 112 -2.96 -13.92 -0.26
C GLY A 112 -2.41 -14.63 0.98
N GLU A 113 -1.74 -15.77 0.82
CA GLU A 113 -1.08 -16.51 1.89
C GLU A 113 0.02 -15.65 2.55
N LYS A 114 0.90 -15.04 1.76
CA LYS A 114 1.96 -14.14 2.28
C LYS A 114 1.41 -12.92 3.01
N ILE A 115 0.28 -12.37 2.55
CA ILE A 115 -0.39 -11.25 3.24
C ILE A 115 -0.95 -11.71 4.60
N ALA A 116 -1.51 -12.92 4.67
CA ALA A 116 -2.00 -13.49 5.92
C ALA A 116 -0.85 -13.75 6.92
N GLU A 117 0.26 -14.35 6.47
CA GLU A 117 1.47 -14.53 7.28
C GLU A 117 2.01 -13.19 7.82
N LEU A 118 1.99 -12.16 6.98
CA LEU A 118 2.39 -10.80 7.39
C LEU A 118 1.46 -10.24 8.47
N ALA A 119 0.14 -10.44 8.35
CA ALA A 119 -0.83 -10.02 9.36
C ALA A 119 -0.61 -10.73 10.69
N GLU A 120 -0.36 -12.04 10.66
CA GLU A 120 -0.06 -12.85 11.85
C GLU A 120 1.22 -12.36 12.54
N ARG A 121 2.30 -12.14 11.80
CA ARG A 121 3.56 -11.61 12.33
C ARG A 121 3.40 -10.24 12.99
N ARG A 122 2.61 -9.33 12.39
CA ARG A 122 2.29 -8.03 12.98
C ARG A 122 1.49 -8.16 14.28
N LEU A 123 0.55 -9.11 14.34
CA LEU A 123 -0.24 -9.37 15.54
C LEU A 123 0.61 -9.94 16.69
N LEU A 124 1.59 -10.79 16.36
CA LEU A 124 2.53 -11.36 17.33
C LEU A 124 3.59 -10.37 17.81
N GLY A 125 3.66 -9.17 17.23
CA GLY A 125 4.69 -8.18 17.54
C GLY A 125 6.08 -8.59 17.07
N GLU A 126 6.18 -9.58 16.17
CA GLU A 126 7.43 -10.09 15.59
C GLU A 126 7.95 -9.21 14.44
N GLY A 127 7.68 -7.90 14.52
CA GLY A 127 8.18 -6.90 13.58
C GLY A 127 9.32 -6.12 14.21
N GLU A 128 10.50 -6.21 13.58
CA GLU A 128 11.76 -5.50 13.90
C GLU A 128 12.63 -6.11 15.02
N GLU A 129 13.31 -7.22 14.70
CA GLU A 129 14.75 -7.29 15.02
C GLU A 129 15.47 -6.46 13.95
N VAL A 130 15.66 -5.17 14.23
CA VAL A 130 16.65 -4.33 13.53
C VAL A 130 17.93 -4.41 14.35
N GLU A 131 18.93 -5.15 13.87
CA GLU A 131 20.32 -5.00 14.29
C GLU A 131 21.01 -3.93 13.43
#